data_AF-A0A427YDN6-F1
#
_entry.id   AF-A0A427YDN6-F1
#
_cell.length_a   1.000
_cell.length_b   1.000
_cell.length_c   1.000
_cell.angle_alpha   90.00
_cell.angle_beta   90.00
_cell.angle_gamma   90.00
#
_symmetry.space_group_name_H-M   'P 1'
#
loop_
_entity.id
_entity.type
_entity.pdbx_description
1 polymer ?
#
loop_
_entity_poly.entity_id
_entity_poly.type
_entity_poly.pdbx_seq_one_letter_code
_entity_poly.pdbx_strand_id
1 'polypeptide(L)'
;MLAVTTLATLALSTTALGAAVQRRDVSYSVTGGTRVPIKDPAPVAISYEFFAFPGYVNDVGATAQCVKNLDDAAGAPTRIRIGGTTQDRATYDPSLTSAVSYTVASAGAAPLTLTYGPSFFDLAGKLSGPTTIGLNRRLNNLTNSIAAAQQAADTMGNLYAFELGNEPDLFSSSDPIAGGKTWTPSADAASQVSWQASVSRALNKTDIIQGGVFLQPPKWSVQELGPVEVSSGSLGYVKSFSDHSYPQSACGGASTNLQSLQSHSGIVSYTKGFAAEVTAANSAGKPLFFGETNSATCGGGGISPTFGAALWIVDYVLQAVLLGYERLYFHQGGWSRRSRSMVVADKPGTIGNCQYCWWGQYDTGAPYYGAYFAASALGGMSTISQLDDGTGSIGVYAFGDTTSPSRVVVYNSAYFTSGARSYTNITLTDMIGSSATVKRLTAPYSTSRVDQGQNPTFAGQMFANATCAIEGTQVTEEVHLEGGAATFSVGASEALLIEFKAHKY
;
A
#
# COMPACT_ATOMS: atom_id res chain seq x y z
N MET A 1 -46.72 57.23 49.86
CA MET A 1 -45.99 57.46 48.60
C MET A 1 -44.50 57.53 48.94
N LEU A 2 -43.68 56.87 48.12
CA LEU A 2 -42.23 56.65 48.23
C LEU A 2 -41.75 55.65 49.29
N ALA A 3 -41.59 54.40 48.86
CA ALA A 3 -40.60 53.47 49.41
C ALA A 3 -39.57 53.18 48.30
N VAL A 4 -38.31 53.44 48.61
CA VAL A 4 -37.14 53.37 47.73
C VAL A 4 -36.69 51.92 47.62
N THR A 5 -36.62 51.38 46.40
CA THR A 5 -36.00 50.09 46.09
C THR A 5 -34.54 50.29 45.72
N THR A 6 -33.63 49.77 46.54
CA THR A 6 -32.20 49.64 46.23
C THR A 6 -31.94 48.41 45.36
N LEU A 7 -31.52 48.62 44.11
CA LEU A 7 -30.94 47.55 43.28
C LEU A 7 -29.45 47.41 43.60
N ALA A 8 -29.04 46.23 44.04
CA ALA A 8 -27.63 45.83 44.11
C ALA A 8 -27.22 45.17 42.78
N THR A 9 -26.30 45.80 42.05
CA THR A 9 -25.63 45.23 40.88
C THR A 9 -24.54 44.26 41.31
N LEU A 10 -24.74 42.96 41.04
CA LEU A 10 -23.69 41.94 41.12
C LEU A 10 -22.85 41.99 39.83
N ALA A 11 -21.59 42.38 39.92
CA ALA A 11 -20.62 42.24 38.84
C ALA A 11 -20.08 40.79 38.83
N LEU A 12 -20.47 39.99 37.82
CA LEU A 12 -19.80 38.72 37.55
C LEU A 12 -18.50 38.99 36.76
N SER A 13 -17.37 38.81 37.42
CA SER A 13 -16.06 38.69 36.78
C SER A 13 -15.96 37.31 36.10
N THR A 14 -15.99 37.31 34.76
CA THR A 14 -15.68 36.12 33.96
C THR A 14 -14.17 36.00 33.81
N THR A 15 -13.55 35.13 34.59
CA THR A 15 -12.17 34.71 34.35
C THR A 15 -12.15 33.73 33.18
N ALA A 16 -11.78 34.22 32.00
CA ALA A 16 -11.46 33.38 30.86
C ALA A 16 -10.15 32.61 31.18
N LEU A 17 -10.29 31.36 31.62
CA LEU A 17 -9.20 30.39 31.63
C LEU A 17 -8.86 30.06 30.17
N GLY A 18 -7.92 30.80 29.60
CA GLY A 18 -7.26 30.38 28.36
C GLY A 18 -6.60 29.03 28.60
N ALA A 19 -7.09 27.99 27.93
CA ALA A 19 -6.42 26.70 27.90
C ALA A 19 -5.04 26.92 27.28
N ALA A 20 -3.99 26.90 28.11
CA ALA A 20 -2.64 26.86 27.61
C ALA A 20 -2.46 25.59 26.79
N VAL A 21 -2.25 25.73 25.49
CA VAL A 21 -1.79 24.64 24.63
C VAL A 21 -0.46 24.15 25.22
N GLN A 22 -0.45 22.98 25.86
CA GLN A 22 0.80 22.35 26.29
C GLN A 22 1.64 22.06 25.04
N ARG A 23 2.65 22.90 24.80
CA ARG A 23 3.69 22.65 23.79
C ARG A 23 4.62 21.57 24.37
N ARG A 24 4.56 20.35 23.81
CA ARG A 24 5.64 19.39 23.96
C ARG A 24 6.56 19.58 22.76
N ASP A 25 7.66 20.29 22.97
CA ASP A 25 8.75 20.32 21.99
C ASP A 25 9.50 18.99 22.12
N VAL A 26 9.50 18.19 21.05
CA VAL A 26 10.19 16.89 21.00
C VAL A 26 11.36 17.00 20.04
N SER A 27 12.54 16.53 20.45
CA SER A 27 13.78 16.68 19.69
C SER A 27 14.33 15.34 19.22
N TYR A 28 14.74 15.25 17.96
CA TYR A 28 15.34 14.05 17.36
C TYR A 28 16.60 14.40 16.57
N SER A 29 17.67 13.61 16.76
CA SER A 29 18.84 13.67 15.88
C SER A 29 18.53 12.96 14.57
N VAL A 30 18.74 13.62 13.43
CA VAL A 30 18.51 13.01 12.11
C VAL A 30 19.48 11.87 11.80
N THR A 31 20.55 11.76 12.57
CA THR A 31 21.52 10.66 12.49
C THR A 31 21.21 9.49 13.41
N GLY A 32 20.15 9.61 14.23
CA GLY A 32 19.70 8.59 15.17
C GLY A 32 19.03 7.38 14.53
N GLY A 33 18.65 6.44 15.40
CA GLY A 33 17.98 5.20 15.00
C GLY A 33 18.92 4.19 14.33
N THR A 34 18.38 2.99 14.07
CA THR A 34 19.09 1.97 13.28
C THR A 34 18.81 2.20 11.81
N ARG A 35 19.87 2.36 11.00
CA ARG A 35 19.74 2.47 9.54
C ARG A 35 19.53 1.09 8.93
N VAL A 36 18.47 0.96 8.14
CA VAL A 36 18.10 -0.25 7.41
C VAL A 36 18.18 0.06 5.91
N PRO A 37 18.70 -0.85 5.07
CA PRO A 37 18.73 -0.65 3.64
C PRO A 37 17.32 -0.67 3.03
N ILE A 38 17.07 0.23 2.09
CA ILE A 38 15.91 0.17 1.19
C ILE A 38 16.30 -0.77 0.04
N LYS A 39 15.69 -1.96 0.00
CA LYS A 39 16.15 -3.06 -0.88
C LYS A 39 15.58 -3.02 -2.30
N ASP A 40 14.44 -2.35 -2.52
CA ASP A 40 13.87 -2.11 -3.84
C ASP A 40 13.74 -0.60 -4.08
N PRO A 41 14.07 -0.07 -5.28
CA PRO A 41 13.96 1.37 -5.56
C PRO A 41 12.52 1.88 -5.72
N ALA A 42 11.51 1.00 -5.81
CA ALA A 42 10.09 1.38 -5.84
C ALA A 42 9.25 0.49 -4.90
N PRO A 43 9.35 0.65 -3.55
CA PRO A 43 8.61 -0.19 -2.60
C PRO A 43 7.09 -0.02 -2.65
N VAL A 44 6.61 1.16 -3.05
CA VAL A 44 5.18 1.42 -3.25
C VAL A 44 4.75 0.81 -4.58
N ALA A 45 3.97 -0.26 -4.53
CA ALA A 45 3.62 -1.07 -5.69
C ALA A 45 2.10 -1.26 -5.84
N ILE A 46 1.68 -1.81 -6.98
CA ILE A 46 0.25 -1.94 -7.35
C ILE A 46 -0.10 -3.40 -7.56
N SER A 47 -1.17 -3.87 -6.92
CA SER A 47 -1.79 -5.17 -7.20
C SER A 47 -3.11 -4.93 -7.95
N TYR A 48 -3.36 -5.63 -9.05
CA TYR A 48 -4.64 -5.59 -9.75
C TYR A 48 -5.36 -6.94 -9.60
N GLU A 49 -6.66 -6.88 -9.33
CA GLU A 49 -7.54 -8.04 -9.44
C GLU A 49 -7.56 -8.56 -10.89
N PHE A 50 -7.34 -9.86 -11.07
CA PHE A 50 -6.95 -10.50 -12.34
C PHE A 50 -7.91 -10.18 -13.49
N PHE A 51 -9.22 -10.37 -13.26
CA PHE A 51 -10.22 -10.10 -14.29
C PHE A 51 -10.37 -8.61 -14.64
N ALA A 52 -10.04 -7.72 -13.70
CA ALA A 52 -10.24 -6.29 -13.82
C ALA A 52 -9.03 -5.57 -14.43
N PHE A 53 -7.84 -6.18 -14.37
CA PHE A 53 -6.59 -5.62 -14.90
C PHE A 53 -6.75 -5.05 -16.32
N PRO A 54 -7.32 -5.77 -17.31
CA PRO A 54 -7.44 -5.23 -18.66
C PRO A 54 -8.33 -3.99 -18.77
N GLY A 55 -9.35 -3.87 -17.91
CA GLY A 55 -10.19 -2.68 -17.87
C GLY A 55 -9.48 -1.49 -17.22
N TYR A 56 -8.66 -1.70 -16.19
CA TYR A 56 -7.84 -0.62 -15.62
C TYR A 56 -6.89 -0.03 -16.66
N VAL A 57 -6.25 -0.86 -17.48
CA VAL A 57 -5.28 -0.38 -18.47
C VAL A 57 -5.97 0.26 -19.69
N ASN A 58 -7.06 -0.33 -20.18
CA ASN A 58 -7.68 0.12 -21.44
C ASN A 58 -8.78 1.17 -21.26
N ASP A 59 -9.51 1.13 -20.14
CA ASP A 59 -10.74 1.91 -19.96
C ASP A 59 -10.60 3.04 -18.92
N VAL A 60 -9.61 2.99 -18.03
CA VAL A 60 -9.42 4.00 -16.98
C VAL A 60 -8.30 4.97 -17.37
N GLY A 61 -8.70 6.15 -17.85
CA GLY A 61 -7.78 7.19 -18.35
C GLY A 61 -6.70 7.63 -17.35
N ALA A 62 -7.01 7.58 -16.05
CA ALA A 62 -6.08 7.93 -14.97
C ALA A 62 -4.92 6.93 -14.81
N THR A 63 -5.09 5.66 -15.19
CA THR A 63 -4.16 4.58 -14.80
C THR A 63 -2.73 4.84 -15.25
N ALA A 64 -2.51 5.12 -16.53
CA ALA A 64 -1.17 5.32 -17.07
C ALA A 64 -0.46 6.52 -16.43
N GLN A 65 -1.18 7.61 -16.20
CA GLN A 65 -0.61 8.83 -15.62
C GLN A 65 -0.36 8.68 -14.12
N CYS A 66 -1.23 8.02 -13.35
CA CYS A 66 -0.98 7.72 -11.94
C CYS A 66 0.25 6.82 -11.77
N VAL A 67 0.38 5.76 -12.59
CA VAL A 67 1.59 4.92 -12.58
C VAL A 67 2.82 5.75 -12.92
N LYS A 68 2.76 6.58 -13.97
CA LYS A 68 3.88 7.47 -14.34
C LYS A 68 4.28 8.41 -13.21
N ASN A 69 3.32 9.02 -12.52
CA ASN A 69 3.60 9.90 -11.39
C ASN A 69 4.32 9.13 -10.26
N LEU A 70 3.93 7.89 -9.97
CA LEU A 70 4.64 7.03 -9.02
C LEU A 70 6.06 6.68 -9.51
N ASP A 71 6.22 6.37 -10.80
CA ASP A 71 7.52 6.12 -11.42
C ASP A 71 8.45 7.33 -11.24
N ASP A 72 7.95 8.54 -11.52
CA ASP A 72 8.69 9.80 -11.39
C ASP A 72 9.03 10.09 -9.91
N ALA A 73 8.10 9.83 -8.98
CA ALA A 73 8.30 10.05 -7.55
C ALA A 73 9.34 9.08 -6.93
N ALA A 74 9.31 7.81 -7.34
CA ALA A 74 10.27 6.80 -6.91
C ALA A 74 11.63 6.93 -7.64
N GLY A 75 11.63 7.50 -8.85
CA GLY A 75 12.77 7.46 -9.77
C GLY A 75 13.01 6.08 -10.38
N ALA A 76 12.02 5.18 -10.32
CA ALA A 76 12.09 3.82 -10.84
C ALA A 76 10.69 3.30 -11.21
N PRO A 77 10.56 2.38 -12.18
CA PRO A 77 9.25 1.86 -12.59
C PRO A 77 8.49 1.17 -11.45
N THR A 78 7.22 1.50 -11.28
CA THR A 78 6.33 0.93 -10.27
C THR A 78 6.19 -0.57 -10.47
N ARG A 79 6.34 -1.36 -9.39
CA ARG A 79 6.18 -2.82 -9.45
C ARG A 79 4.70 -3.16 -9.55
N ILE A 80 4.35 -4.16 -10.36
CA ILE A 80 2.97 -4.55 -10.60
C ILE A 80 2.76 -6.04 -10.30
N ARG A 81 1.64 -6.36 -9.68
CA ARG A 81 1.17 -7.73 -9.48
C ARG A 81 -0.24 -7.84 -10.06
N ILE A 82 -0.51 -8.88 -10.85
CA ILE A 82 -1.84 -9.14 -11.41
C ILE A 82 -2.29 -10.50 -10.90
N GLY A 83 -3.30 -10.51 -10.03
CA GLY A 83 -3.68 -11.70 -9.28
C GLY A 83 -4.99 -11.53 -8.50
N GLY A 84 -5.02 -11.92 -7.24
CA GLY A 84 -6.21 -11.83 -6.40
C GLY A 84 -7.13 -13.04 -6.60
N THR A 85 -8.28 -13.04 -5.93
CA THR A 85 -9.17 -14.22 -5.86
C THR A 85 -9.61 -14.71 -7.24
N THR A 86 -9.77 -13.83 -8.22
CA THR A 86 -10.23 -14.23 -9.56
C THR A 86 -9.18 -14.94 -10.39
N GLN A 87 -7.89 -14.89 -10.06
CA GLN A 87 -6.89 -15.71 -10.75
C GLN A 87 -7.21 -17.21 -10.58
N ASP A 88 -7.69 -17.61 -9.40
CA ASP A 88 -8.08 -18.98 -9.07
C ASP A 88 -9.44 -19.40 -9.63
N ARG A 89 -10.04 -18.54 -10.45
CA ARG A 89 -11.28 -18.78 -11.21
C ARG A 89 -11.05 -18.74 -12.72
N ALA A 90 -9.81 -18.45 -13.13
CA ALA A 90 -9.44 -18.20 -14.51
C ALA A 90 -8.89 -19.45 -15.20
N THR A 91 -9.34 -19.72 -16.41
CA THR A 91 -8.83 -20.79 -17.29
C THR A 91 -8.20 -20.15 -18.51
N TYR A 92 -6.98 -20.57 -18.87
CA TYR A 92 -6.31 -20.07 -20.06
C TYR A 92 -6.89 -20.73 -21.33
N ASP A 93 -7.18 -19.93 -22.35
CA ASP A 93 -7.58 -20.40 -23.67
C ASP A 93 -6.68 -19.76 -24.74
N PRO A 94 -5.79 -20.53 -25.40
CA PRO A 94 -4.88 -19.99 -26.41
C PRO A 94 -5.60 -19.50 -27.68
N SER A 95 -6.88 -19.83 -27.86
CA SER A 95 -7.70 -19.38 -29.01
C SER A 95 -8.53 -18.14 -28.70
N LEU A 96 -8.59 -17.71 -27.43
CA LEU A 96 -9.35 -16.52 -27.05
C LEU A 96 -8.66 -15.25 -27.58
N THR A 97 -9.39 -14.49 -28.39
CA THR A 97 -8.87 -13.26 -29.00
C THR A 97 -8.92 -12.06 -28.06
N SER A 98 -9.90 -12.02 -27.15
CA SER A 98 -9.95 -11.02 -26.08
C SER A 98 -8.98 -11.35 -24.94
N ALA A 99 -8.52 -10.33 -24.21
CA ALA A 99 -7.63 -10.55 -23.07
C ALA A 99 -8.32 -11.41 -22.00
N VAL A 100 -9.62 -11.19 -21.82
CA VAL A 100 -10.44 -11.80 -20.78
C VAL A 100 -11.88 -11.91 -21.27
N SER A 101 -12.59 -12.95 -20.85
CA SER A 101 -14.02 -13.20 -21.11
C SER A 101 -14.69 -13.75 -19.85
N TYR A 102 -15.77 -13.09 -19.41
CA TYR A 102 -16.53 -13.48 -18.22
C TYR A 102 -17.96 -12.95 -18.25
N THR A 103 -18.77 -13.48 -17.35
CA THR A 103 -20.09 -12.95 -16.99
C THR A 103 -20.18 -12.76 -15.48
N VAL A 104 -20.92 -11.75 -15.02
CA VAL A 104 -21.15 -11.50 -13.60
C VAL A 104 -22.63 -11.54 -13.28
N ALA A 105 -22.98 -11.95 -12.06
CA ALA A 105 -24.37 -12.04 -11.62
C ALA A 105 -25.02 -10.65 -11.41
N SER A 106 -24.21 -9.63 -11.12
CA SER A 106 -24.67 -8.25 -10.93
C SER A 106 -23.51 -7.26 -11.12
N ALA A 107 -23.85 -5.99 -11.36
CA ALA A 107 -22.87 -4.91 -11.41
C ALA A 107 -22.04 -4.88 -10.11
N GLY A 108 -20.71 -4.90 -10.27
CA GLY A 108 -19.73 -4.93 -9.19
C GLY A 108 -19.35 -6.32 -8.67
N ALA A 109 -20.10 -7.40 -8.98
CA ALA A 109 -19.66 -8.73 -8.59
C ALA A 109 -18.39 -9.15 -9.34
N ALA A 110 -17.50 -9.88 -8.66
CA ALA A 110 -16.41 -10.57 -9.33
C ALA A 110 -16.94 -11.85 -9.99
N PRO A 111 -16.47 -12.22 -11.20
CA PRO A 111 -16.90 -13.45 -11.86
C PRO A 111 -16.55 -14.69 -11.03
N LEU A 112 -17.42 -15.69 -11.06
CA LEU A 112 -17.17 -16.99 -10.41
C LEU A 112 -16.30 -17.90 -11.28
N THR A 113 -16.31 -17.68 -12.60
CA THR A 113 -15.46 -18.31 -13.60
C THR A 113 -15.13 -17.29 -14.69
N LEU A 114 -13.94 -17.40 -15.29
CA LEU A 114 -13.53 -16.58 -16.42
C LEU A 114 -12.53 -17.33 -17.30
N THR A 115 -12.39 -16.86 -18.54
CA THR A 115 -11.37 -17.32 -19.48
C THR A 115 -10.47 -16.15 -19.85
N TYR A 116 -9.18 -16.40 -20.08
CA TYR A 116 -8.22 -15.38 -20.53
C TYR A 116 -7.32 -15.94 -21.63
N GLY A 117 -6.82 -15.06 -22.49
CA GLY A 117 -6.10 -15.44 -23.71
C GLY A 117 -4.76 -14.72 -23.89
N PRO A 118 -4.05 -14.96 -25.00
CA PRO A 118 -2.73 -14.38 -25.27
C PRO A 118 -2.65 -12.86 -25.11
N SER A 119 -3.70 -12.13 -25.53
CA SER A 119 -3.73 -10.67 -25.46
C SER A 119 -3.76 -10.11 -24.03
N PHE A 120 -4.03 -10.94 -23.02
CA PHE A 120 -3.82 -10.59 -21.61
C PHE A 120 -2.34 -10.35 -21.32
N PHE A 121 -1.48 -11.24 -21.80
CA PHE A 121 -0.03 -11.15 -21.62
C PHE A 121 0.58 -10.07 -22.51
N ASP A 122 0.05 -9.85 -23.72
CA ASP A 122 0.44 -8.70 -24.55
C ASP A 122 0.19 -7.37 -23.82
N LEU A 123 -0.92 -7.29 -23.08
CA LEU A 123 -1.26 -6.10 -22.31
C LEU A 123 -0.36 -5.95 -21.08
N ALA A 124 -0.15 -7.02 -20.32
CA ALA A 124 0.75 -7.02 -19.17
C ALA A 124 2.21 -6.74 -19.56
N GLY A 125 2.65 -7.24 -20.71
CA GLY A 125 3.99 -7.02 -21.26
C GLY A 125 4.30 -5.56 -21.63
N LYS A 126 3.28 -4.71 -21.78
CA LYS A 126 3.42 -3.27 -22.08
C LYS A 126 3.56 -2.40 -20.84
N LEU A 127 3.40 -2.96 -19.64
CA LEU A 127 3.56 -2.21 -18.40
C LEU A 127 5.04 -1.86 -18.18
N SER A 128 5.31 -0.66 -17.67
CA SER A 128 6.67 -0.13 -17.51
C SER A 128 7.53 -0.89 -16.49
N GLY A 129 6.89 -1.49 -15.48
CA GLY A 129 7.57 -2.11 -14.36
C GLY A 129 7.63 -3.64 -14.39
N PRO A 130 8.52 -4.24 -13.58
CA PRO A 130 8.52 -5.67 -13.31
C PRO A 130 7.13 -6.14 -12.86
N THR A 131 6.61 -7.18 -13.51
CA THR A 131 5.22 -7.63 -13.35
C THR A 131 5.16 -9.08 -12.87
N THR A 132 4.51 -9.32 -11.74
CA THR A 132 4.15 -10.67 -11.24
C THR A 132 2.78 -11.09 -11.75
N ILE A 133 2.65 -12.32 -12.25
CA ILE A 133 1.40 -12.85 -12.82
C ILE A 133 0.88 -14.04 -12.00
N GLY A 134 -0.37 -13.97 -11.58
CA GLY A 134 -1.10 -15.08 -10.98
C GLY A 134 -1.51 -16.15 -11.98
N LEU A 135 -1.37 -17.42 -11.60
CA LEU A 135 -1.84 -18.59 -12.34
C LEU A 135 -2.69 -19.48 -11.45
N ASN A 136 -3.64 -20.21 -12.06
CA ASN A 136 -4.67 -20.93 -11.34
C ASN A 136 -4.21 -22.30 -10.85
N ARG A 137 -3.84 -22.38 -9.57
CA ARG A 137 -3.57 -23.66 -8.91
C ARG A 137 -4.84 -24.31 -8.35
N ARG A 138 -5.81 -23.52 -7.91
CA ARG A 138 -7.03 -24.00 -7.23
C ARG A 138 -7.83 -25.02 -8.05
N LEU A 139 -7.94 -24.83 -9.36
CA LEU A 139 -8.67 -25.73 -10.27
C LEU A 139 -7.94 -27.04 -10.60
N ASN A 140 -6.73 -27.23 -10.08
CA ASN A 140 -5.93 -28.44 -10.28
C ASN A 140 -5.68 -28.82 -11.75
N ASN A 141 -5.55 -27.82 -12.63
CA ASN A 141 -5.26 -28.03 -14.04
C ASN A 141 -3.83 -27.56 -14.36
N LEU A 142 -2.86 -28.41 -14.02
CA LEU A 142 -1.44 -28.10 -14.17
C LEU A 142 -1.05 -27.83 -15.63
N THR A 143 -1.56 -28.63 -16.58
CA THR A 143 -1.27 -28.44 -18.01
C THR A 143 -1.77 -27.09 -18.51
N ASN A 144 -2.94 -26.62 -18.06
CA ASN A 144 -3.45 -25.30 -18.42
C ASN A 144 -2.58 -24.17 -17.86
N SER A 145 -2.18 -24.29 -16.59
CA SER A 145 -1.28 -23.30 -15.97
C SER A 145 0.11 -23.27 -16.62
N ILE A 146 0.65 -24.44 -17.03
CA ILE A 146 1.91 -24.51 -17.79
C ILE A 146 1.76 -23.81 -19.15
N ALA A 147 0.67 -24.04 -19.88
CA ALA A 147 0.42 -23.39 -21.17
C ALA A 147 0.32 -21.86 -21.03
N ALA A 148 -0.35 -21.39 -19.99
CA ALA A 148 -0.43 -19.97 -19.65
C ALA A 148 0.95 -19.38 -19.29
N ALA A 149 1.72 -20.10 -18.47
CA ALA A 149 3.06 -19.68 -18.07
C ALA A 149 4.02 -19.59 -19.27
N GLN A 150 3.93 -20.54 -20.21
CA GLN A 150 4.71 -20.52 -21.46
C GLN A 150 4.35 -19.30 -22.30
N GLN A 151 3.05 -19.06 -22.54
CA GLN A 151 2.61 -17.87 -23.26
C GLN A 151 3.12 -16.58 -22.61
N ALA A 152 2.99 -16.46 -21.28
CA ALA A 152 3.47 -15.30 -20.55
C ALA A 152 5.00 -15.12 -20.68
N ALA A 153 5.76 -16.19 -20.50
CA ALA A 153 7.22 -16.15 -20.59
C ALA A 153 7.73 -15.81 -22.00
N ASP A 154 7.01 -16.20 -23.04
CA ASP A 154 7.34 -15.89 -24.43
C ASP A 154 6.96 -14.44 -24.82
N THR A 155 5.95 -13.88 -24.16
CA THR A 155 5.36 -12.58 -24.53
C THR A 155 5.92 -11.42 -23.69
N MET A 156 6.15 -11.65 -22.39
CA MET A 156 6.40 -10.58 -21.43
C MET A 156 7.90 -10.40 -21.15
N GLY A 157 8.50 -9.34 -21.71
CA GLY A 157 9.87 -8.94 -21.38
C GLY A 157 10.04 -8.39 -19.95
N ASN A 158 8.94 -7.97 -19.31
CA ASN A 158 8.90 -7.41 -17.96
C ASN A 158 8.46 -8.42 -16.88
N LEU A 159 8.31 -9.71 -17.22
CA LEU A 159 7.86 -10.73 -16.28
C LEU A 159 8.85 -10.86 -15.10
N TYR A 160 8.35 -10.60 -13.90
CA TYR A 160 9.12 -10.75 -12.66
C TYR A 160 9.04 -12.18 -12.14
N ALA A 161 7.83 -12.69 -11.87
CA ALA A 161 7.58 -14.03 -11.34
C ALA A 161 6.12 -14.48 -11.59
N PHE A 162 5.83 -15.75 -11.33
CA PHE A 162 4.48 -16.28 -11.26
C PHE A 162 4.05 -16.55 -9.81
N GLU A 163 2.80 -16.25 -9.48
CA GLU A 163 2.13 -16.75 -8.27
C GLU A 163 1.26 -17.96 -8.66
N LEU A 164 1.39 -19.08 -7.95
CA LEU A 164 0.61 -20.29 -8.23
C LEU A 164 -0.51 -20.42 -7.19
N GLY A 165 -1.65 -19.80 -7.50
CA GLY A 165 -2.77 -19.63 -6.56
C GLY A 165 -2.64 -18.39 -5.67
N ASN A 166 -3.77 -17.99 -5.10
CA ASN A 166 -3.92 -16.80 -4.27
C ASN A 166 -4.63 -17.17 -2.97
N GLU A 167 -4.02 -16.85 -1.82
CA GLU A 167 -4.57 -17.13 -0.49
C GLU A 167 -5.03 -18.60 -0.37
N PRO A 168 -4.13 -19.57 -0.61
CA PRO A 168 -4.49 -20.98 -0.48
C PRO A 168 -4.92 -21.34 0.95
N ASP A 169 -4.65 -20.47 1.93
CA ASP A 169 -5.21 -20.56 3.29
C ASP A 169 -6.74 -20.48 3.34
N LEU A 170 -7.38 -19.97 2.27
CA LEU A 170 -8.83 -19.92 2.09
C LEU A 170 -9.38 -21.07 1.23
N PHE A 171 -8.53 -21.98 0.75
CA PHE A 171 -9.00 -23.18 0.06
C PHE A 171 -9.58 -24.18 1.06
N SER A 172 -10.37 -25.10 0.53
CA SER A 172 -11.16 -26.07 1.27
C SER A 172 -11.13 -27.43 0.59
N SER A 173 -11.68 -28.44 1.24
CA SER A 173 -11.76 -29.79 0.69
C SER A 173 -12.59 -29.90 -0.59
N SER A 174 -13.46 -28.92 -0.87
CA SER A 174 -14.26 -28.89 -2.10
C SER A 174 -13.49 -28.34 -3.31
N ASP A 175 -12.32 -27.71 -3.09
CA ASP A 175 -11.50 -27.19 -4.17
C ASP A 175 -10.79 -28.32 -4.91
N PRO A 176 -10.75 -28.31 -6.26
CA PRO A 176 -10.18 -29.40 -7.05
C PRO A 176 -8.74 -29.78 -6.67
N ILE A 177 -7.93 -28.81 -6.24
CA ILE A 177 -6.54 -29.03 -5.81
C ILE A 177 -6.44 -29.87 -4.53
N ALA A 178 -7.44 -29.79 -3.65
CA ALA A 178 -7.50 -30.57 -2.42
C ALA A 178 -7.98 -32.01 -2.66
N GLY A 179 -8.65 -32.28 -3.78
CA GLY A 179 -9.10 -33.63 -4.16
C GLY A 179 -9.99 -34.29 -3.11
N GLY A 180 -10.87 -33.52 -2.45
CA GLY A 180 -11.76 -34.01 -1.39
C GLY A 180 -11.09 -34.17 -0.01
N LYS A 181 -9.79 -33.90 0.12
CA LYS A 181 -9.06 -34.03 1.38
C LYS A 181 -9.07 -32.74 2.18
N THR A 182 -8.83 -32.84 3.49
CA THR A 182 -8.61 -31.67 4.35
C THR A 182 -7.43 -30.85 3.82
N TRP A 183 -7.64 -29.55 3.65
CA TRP A 183 -6.60 -28.61 3.25
C TRP A 183 -5.90 -28.03 4.48
N THR A 184 -4.58 -28.18 4.54
CA THR A 184 -3.74 -27.77 5.69
C THR A 184 -2.49 -27.05 5.17
N PRO A 185 -1.78 -26.26 6.01
CA PRO A 185 -0.52 -25.64 5.61
C PRO A 185 0.50 -26.63 5.04
N SER A 186 0.59 -27.84 5.62
CA SER A 186 1.47 -28.89 5.11
C SER A 186 1.02 -29.47 3.77
N ALA A 187 -0.28 -29.64 3.54
CA ALA A 187 -0.81 -30.12 2.27
C ALA A 187 -0.59 -29.09 1.15
N ASP A 188 -0.78 -27.81 1.47
CA ASP A 188 -0.50 -26.71 0.56
C ASP A 188 0.99 -26.58 0.25
N ALA A 189 1.87 -26.60 1.25
CA ALA A 189 3.32 -26.55 1.03
C ALA A 189 3.79 -27.67 0.09
N ALA A 190 3.29 -28.90 0.28
CA ALA A 190 3.56 -30.02 -0.61
C ALA A 190 3.00 -29.81 -2.03
N SER A 191 1.82 -29.20 -2.15
CA SER A 191 1.22 -28.82 -3.43
C SER A 191 2.04 -27.74 -4.15
N GLN A 192 2.46 -26.69 -3.44
CA GLN A 192 3.23 -25.57 -3.97
C GLN A 192 4.57 -26.04 -4.52
N VAL A 193 5.37 -26.77 -3.74
CA VAL A 193 6.70 -27.24 -4.19
C VAL A 193 6.60 -28.15 -5.43
N SER A 194 5.54 -28.96 -5.52
CA SER A 194 5.30 -29.83 -6.67
C SER A 194 4.89 -29.04 -7.92
N TRP A 195 3.95 -28.12 -7.77
CA TRP A 195 3.46 -27.27 -8.86
C TRP A 195 4.56 -26.36 -9.40
N GLN A 196 5.31 -25.70 -8.52
CA GLN A 196 6.36 -24.77 -8.91
C GLN A 196 7.49 -25.49 -9.64
N ALA A 197 7.87 -26.69 -9.20
CA ALA A 197 8.88 -27.48 -9.89
C ALA A 197 8.41 -27.92 -11.28
N SER A 198 7.13 -28.27 -11.42
CA SER A 198 6.53 -28.67 -12.69
C SER A 198 6.47 -27.50 -13.69
N VAL A 199 5.97 -26.34 -13.25
CA VAL A 199 5.93 -25.12 -14.06
C VAL A 199 7.34 -24.67 -14.45
N SER A 200 8.25 -24.58 -13.48
CA SER A 200 9.61 -24.08 -13.73
C SER A 200 10.42 -24.98 -14.66
N ARG A 201 10.27 -26.31 -14.56
CA ARG A 201 10.89 -27.26 -15.51
C ARG A 201 10.29 -27.15 -16.91
N ALA A 202 8.97 -26.99 -17.02
CA ALA A 202 8.31 -26.81 -18.32
C ALA A 202 8.74 -25.52 -19.03
N LEU A 203 9.16 -24.50 -18.27
CA LEU A 203 9.74 -23.26 -18.78
C LEU A 203 11.26 -23.30 -18.95
N ASN A 204 11.93 -24.34 -18.42
CA ASN A 204 13.39 -24.38 -18.25
C ASN A 204 13.95 -23.11 -17.56
N LYS A 205 13.34 -22.70 -16.44
CA LYS A 205 13.70 -21.50 -15.67
C LYS A 205 13.90 -21.82 -14.19
N THR A 206 14.79 -21.05 -13.55
CA THR A 206 14.94 -20.93 -12.10
C THR A 206 14.50 -19.53 -11.67
N ASP A 207 14.34 -19.29 -10.37
CA ASP A 207 13.96 -17.97 -9.81
C ASP A 207 12.82 -17.28 -10.59
N ILE A 208 11.72 -18.00 -10.79
CA ILE A 208 10.56 -17.53 -11.57
C ILE A 208 9.25 -17.59 -10.79
N ILE A 209 9.28 -18.06 -9.55
CA ILE A 209 8.08 -18.26 -8.72
C ILE A 209 8.09 -17.31 -7.55
N GLN A 210 7.00 -16.61 -7.34
CA GLN A 210 6.70 -15.95 -6.07
C GLN A 210 5.93 -16.94 -5.21
N GLY A 211 6.61 -17.51 -4.23
CA GLY A 211 6.07 -18.54 -3.33
C GLY A 211 5.30 -17.92 -2.17
N GLY A 212 4.46 -18.71 -1.51
CA GLY A 212 3.57 -18.21 -0.47
C GLY A 212 2.29 -17.67 -1.08
N VAL A 213 1.96 -16.41 -0.78
CA VAL A 213 0.68 -15.72 -1.07
C VAL A 213 -0.37 -15.99 0.01
N PHE A 214 0.03 -15.88 1.30
CA PHE A 214 -0.82 -16.20 2.46
C PHE A 214 -1.42 -14.95 3.13
N LEU A 215 -2.66 -15.04 3.62
CA LEU A 215 -3.30 -13.97 4.39
C LEU A 215 -3.23 -14.17 5.92
N GLN A 216 -2.83 -15.36 6.39
CA GLN A 216 -3.01 -15.78 7.79
C GLN A 216 -1.72 -16.27 8.50
N PRO A 217 -0.61 -15.49 8.53
CA PRO A 217 0.51 -15.80 9.40
C PRO A 217 0.10 -15.71 10.89
N PRO A 218 0.73 -16.48 11.80
CA PRO A 218 1.87 -17.38 11.56
C PRO A 218 1.47 -18.78 11.08
N LYS A 219 0.17 -19.10 11.00
CA LYS A 219 -0.30 -20.46 10.66
C LYS A 219 -0.03 -20.82 9.20
N TRP A 220 -0.27 -19.86 8.31
CA TRP A 220 0.05 -19.93 6.90
C TRP A 220 1.13 -18.88 6.66
N SER A 221 2.38 -19.33 6.64
CA SER A 221 3.55 -18.47 6.74
C SER A 221 4.73 -18.97 5.91
N VAL A 222 5.59 -18.05 5.54
CA VAL A 222 6.93 -18.30 4.99
C VAL A 222 7.79 -19.04 6.02
N GLN A 223 7.57 -18.83 7.32
CA GLN A 223 8.26 -19.58 8.38
C GLN A 223 8.05 -21.10 8.28
N GLU A 224 6.83 -21.52 7.91
CA GLU A 224 6.52 -22.95 7.72
C GLU A 224 6.89 -23.44 6.31
N LEU A 225 6.67 -22.61 5.29
CA LEU A 225 6.93 -22.97 3.89
C LEU A 225 8.42 -23.05 3.55
N GLY A 226 9.23 -22.10 4.02
CA GLY A 226 10.66 -21.98 3.67
C GLY A 226 11.48 -23.26 3.92
N PRO A 227 11.36 -23.92 5.10
CA PRO A 227 12.02 -25.21 5.35
C PRO A 227 11.59 -26.33 4.39
N VAL A 228 10.33 -26.33 3.92
CA VAL A 228 9.82 -27.30 2.93
C VAL A 228 10.42 -27.02 1.55
N GLU A 229 10.54 -25.75 1.16
CA GLU A 229 11.22 -25.33 -0.07
C GLU A 229 12.69 -25.79 -0.10
N VAL A 230 13.41 -25.63 1.03
CA VAL A 230 14.80 -26.07 1.19
C VAL A 230 14.91 -27.59 1.10
N SER A 231 14.15 -28.31 1.94
CA SER A 231 14.27 -29.77 2.05
C SER A 231 13.81 -30.52 0.80
N SER A 232 12.87 -29.95 0.02
CA SER A 232 12.45 -30.50 -1.27
C SER A 232 13.41 -30.18 -2.42
N GLY A 233 14.37 -29.27 -2.23
CA GLY A 233 15.24 -28.75 -3.29
C GLY A 233 14.53 -27.79 -4.26
N SER A 234 13.35 -27.29 -3.90
CA SER A 234 12.52 -26.43 -4.75
C SER A 234 12.83 -24.94 -4.60
N LEU A 235 13.58 -24.55 -3.55
CA LEU A 235 13.94 -23.15 -3.28
C LEU A 235 14.63 -22.44 -4.47
N GLY A 236 15.35 -23.18 -5.33
CA GLY A 236 15.96 -22.61 -6.55
C GLY A 236 14.96 -22.13 -7.61
N TYR A 237 13.69 -22.52 -7.51
CA TYR A 237 12.62 -21.99 -8.36
C TYR A 237 11.98 -20.72 -7.77
N VAL A 238 12.07 -20.53 -6.46
CA VAL A 238 11.48 -19.39 -5.74
C VAL A 238 12.34 -18.15 -5.95
N LYS A 239 11.78 -17.12 -6.57
CA LYS A 239 12.40 -15.80 -6.72
C LYS A 239 12.21 -14.94 -5.48
N SER A 240 11.03 -14.99 -4.88
CA SER A 240 10.62 -14.21 -3.71
C SER A 240 9.48 -14.90 -2.97
N PHE A 241 9.26 -14.52 -1.72
CA PHE A 241 8.08 -14.88 -0.95
C PHE A 241 7.07 -13.73 -0.91
N SER A 242 5.82 -14.06 -0.62
CA SER A 242 4.71 -13.13 -0.57
C SER A 242 3.79 -13.42 0.62
N ASP A 243 3.46 -12.36 1.36
CA ASP A 243 2.38 -12.32 2.34
C ASP A 243 1.29 -11.35 1.86
N HIS A 244 0.07 -11.55 2.35
CA HIS A 244 -1.03 -10.61 2.23
C HIS A 244 -1.32 -9.97 3.58
N SER A 245 -1.72 -8.71 3.58
CA SER A 245 -1.93 -7.96 4.83
C SER A 245 -3.04 -6.94 4.72
N TYR A 246 -4.04 -7.08 5.60
CA TYR A 246 -5.11 -6.11 5.80
C TYR A 246 -5.29 -5.88 7.31
N PRO A 247 -5.02 -4.67 7.83
CA PRO A 247 -5.10 -4.39 9.27
C PRO A 247 -6.51 -4.51 9.86
N GLN A 248 -7.54 -4.36 9.03
CA GLN A 248 -8.94 -4.43 9.44
C GLN A 248 -9.78 -5.26 8.46
N SER A 249 -11.01 -5.57 8.85
CA SER A 249 -11.96 -6.31 8.03
C SER A 249 -13.32 -5.64 8.02
N ALA A 250 -13.92 -5.55 6.82
CA ALA A 250 -15.33 -5.17 6.64
C ALA A 250 -16.22 -6.37 6.29
N CYS A 251 -15.67 -7.59 6.37
CA CYS A 251 -16.38 -8.81 6.02
C CYS A 251 -17.38 -9.21 7.13
N GLY A 252 -18.49 -9.84 6.75
CA GLY A 252 -19.38 -10.51 7.71
C GLY A 252 -20.02 -9.61 8.78
N GLY A 253 -20.05 -8.29 8.57
CA GLY A 253 -20.54 -7.32 9.56
C GLY A 253 -19.50 -6.79 10.54
N ALA A 254 -18.22 -7.14 10.36
CA ALA A 254 -17.12 -6.52 11.09
C ALA A 254 -17.09 -4.99 10.89
N SER A 255 -16.67 -4.27 11.92
CA SER A 255 -16.55 -2.81 11.90
C SER A 255 -15.10 -2.38 11.67
N THR A 256 -14.96 -1.23 11.01
CA THR A 256 -13.68 -0.59 10.74
C THR A 256 -13.58 0.74 11.49
N ASN A 257 -12.37 1.14 11.88
CA ASN A 257 -12.11 2.37 12.62
C ASN A 257 -10.92 3.12 12.00
N LEU A 258 -11.19 4.33 11.50
CA LEU A 258 -10.18 5.15 10.83
C LEU A 258 -9.12 5.67 11.79
N GLN A 259 -9.52 6.07 13.01
CA GLN A 259 -8.60 6.58 14.02
C GLN A 259 -7.56 5.53 14.42
N SER A 260 -7.97 4.27 14.59
CA SER A 260 -7.03 3.18 14.86
C SER A 260 -6.21 2.79 13.64
N LEU A 261 -6.78 2.87 12.43
CA LEU A 261 -6.05 2.59 11.18
C LEU A 261 -4.86 3.53 11.04
N GLN A 262 -5.09 4.84 11.19
CA GLN A 262 -4.03 5.84 11.04
C GLN A 262 -3.16 5.98 12.30
N SER A 263 -3.31 5.15 13.34
CA SER A 263 -2.55 5.36 14.59
C SER A 263 -1.10 4.94 14.41
N HIS A 264 -0.13 5.86 14.56
CA HIS A 264 1.29 5.56 14.37
C HIS A 264 1.76 4.35 15.22
N SER A 265 1.54 4.40 16.53
CA SER A 265 1.86 3.27 17.42
C SER A 265 1.09 1.97 17.11
N GLY A 266 -0.11 2.10 16.52
CA GLY A 266 -0.90 0.96 16.06
C GLY A 266 -0.27 0.31 14.83
N ILE A 267 0.22 1.12 13.89
CA ILE A 267 0.91 0.69 12.69
C ILE A 267 2.23 0.00 13.06
N VAL A 268 3.05 0.61 13.92
CA VAL A 268 4.31 0.01 14.43
C VAL A 268 4.05 -1.35 15.07
N SER A 269 3.02 -1.45 15.93
CA SER A 269 2.66 -2.70 16.59
C SER A 269 2.19 -3.77 15.59
N TYR A 270 1.36 -3.37 14.62
CA TYR A 270 0.83 -4.25 13.59
C TYR A 270 1.93 -4.81 12.68
N THR A 271 2.79 -3.95 12.12
CA THR A 271 3.86 -4.37 11.22
C THR A 271 4.86 -5.29 11.92
N LYS A 272 5.21 -5.01 13.19
CA LYS A 272 6.11 -5.86 13.98
C LYS A 272 5.65 -7.33 14.07
N GLY A 273 4.34 -7.59 13.93
CA GLY A 273 3.79 -8.95 13.86
C GLY A 273 4.37 -9.82 12.74
N PHE A 274 4.91 -9.22 11.67
CA PHE A 274 5.48 -9.92 10.51
C PHE A 274 7.00 -10.17 10.60
N ALA A 275 7.64 -9.90 11.75
CA ALA A 275 9.09 -10.06 11.92
C ALA A 275 9.58 -11.51 11.68
N ALA A 276 8.74 -12.51 12.00
CA ALA A 276 9.04 -13.92 11.78
C ALA A 276 9.11 -14.25 10.28
N GLU A 277 8.21 -13.68 9.47
CA GLU A 277 8.18 -13.86 8.02
C GLU A 277 9.46 -13.30 7.37
N VAL A 278 9.86 -12.08 7.78
CA VAL A 278 11.10 -11.46 7.30
C VAL A 278 12.32 -12.31 7.67
N THR A 279 12.35 -12.83 8.90
CA THR A 279 13.45 -13.71 9.36
C THR A 279 13.53 -14.98 8.53
N ALA A 280 12.39 -15.60 8.24
CA ALA A 280 12.31 -16.81 7.42
C ALA A 280 12.77 -16.56 5.97
N ALA A 281 12.27 -15.50 5.34
CA ALA A 281 12.65 -15.13 3.98
C ALA A 281 14.16 -14.79 3.86
N ASN A 282 14.70 -14.02 4.81
CA ASN A 282 16.14 -13.73 4.87
C ASN A 282 16.97 -15.00 5.07
N SER A 283 16.52 -15.95 5.91
CA SER A 283 17.21 -17.23 6.12
C SER A 283 17.23 -18.10 4.85
N ALA A 284 16.21 -17.96 4.01
CA ALA A 284 16.15 -18.59 2.69
C ALA A 284 16.89 -17.78 1.59
N GLY A 285 17.42 -16.60 1.92
CA GLY A 285 18.09 -15.72 0.96
C GLY A 285 17.16 -15.18 -0.13
N LYS A 286 15.87 -15.00 0.17
CA LYS A 286 14.86 -14.53 -0.79
C LYS A 286 14.20 -13.23 -0.31
N PRO A 287 13.84 -12.31 -1.22
CA PRO A 287 12.99 -11.16 -0.92
C PRO A 287 11.64 -11.56 -0.35
N LEU A 288 11.05 -10.67 0.45
CA LEU A 288 9.68 -10.79 0.96
C LEU A 288 8.87 -9.55 0.61
N PHE A 289 7.66 -9.76 0.11
CA PHE A 289 6.74 -8.70 -0.28
C PHE A 289 5.39 -8.85 0.42
N PHE A 290 4.71 -7.72 0.62
CA PHE A 290 3.26 -7.75 0.77
C PHE A 290 2.65 -7.81 -0.64
N GLY A 291 2.45 -9.01 -1.18
CA GLY A 291 1.94 -9.25 -2.54
C GLY A 291 0.50 -8.79 -2.76
N GLU A 292 -0.24 -8.59 -1.67
CA GLU A 292 -1.52 -7.90 -1.66
C GLU A 292 -1.74 -7.24 -0.30
N THR A 293 -2.04 -5.93 -0.31
CA THR A 293 -2.37 -5.23 0.93
C THR A 293 -3.37 -4.10 0.70
N ASN A 294 -4.17 -3.82 1.71
CA ASN A 294 -4.88 -2.55 1.83
C ASN A 294 -5.38 -2.31 3.27
N SER A 295 -6.05 -1.19 3.48
CA SER A 295 -6.58 -0.74 4.78
C SER A 295 -7.56 -1.72 5.45
N ALA A 296 -8.47 -2.34 4.68
CA ALA A 296 -9.36 -3.38 5.18
C ALA A 296 -9.87 -4.32 4.08
N THR A 297 -10.06 -5.60 4.41
CA THR A 297 -10.66 -6.59 3.50
C THR A 297 -12.12 -6.26 3.16
N CYS A 298 -12.68 -6.93 2.15
CA CYS A 298 -14.08 -6.77 1.71
C CYS A 298 -14.45 -5.33 1.30
N GLY A 299 -13.53 -4.63 0.62
CA GLY A 299 -13.82 -3.33 0.04
C GLY A 299 -13.74 -2.15 1.01
N GLY A 300 -13.13 -2.30 2.19
CA GLY A 300 -12.61 -1.15 2.96
C GLY A 300 -13.49 -0.55 4.06
N GLY A 301 -14.77 -0.95 4.18
CA GLY A 301 -15.63 -0.55 5.30
C GLY A 301 -15.93 0.95 5.44
N GLY A 302 -15.67 1.76 4.41
CA GLY A 302 -15.91 3.21 4.40
C GLY A 302 -14.78 4.07 4.96
N ILE A 303 -13.73 3.47 5.54
CA ILE A 303 -12.53 4.20 6.02
C ILE A 303 -11.48 4.36 4.91
N SER A 304 -11.45 3.44 3.95
CA SER A 304 -10.46 3.40 2.89
C SER A 304 -10.43 4.59 1.92
N PRO A 305 -11.53 5.27 1.55
CA PRO A 305 -11.45 6.36 0.58
C PRO A 305 -11.01 7.69 1.21
N THR A 306 -10.63 7.69 2.49
CA THR A 306 -10.39 8.89 3.29
C THR A 306 -8.91 9.30 3.33
N PHE A 307 -8.66 10.55 3.70
CA PHE A 307 -7.31 11.07 3.90
C PHE A 307 -6.55 10.37 5.04
N GLY A 308 -7.23 9.88 6.08
CA GLY A 308 -6.60 9.09 7.13
C GLY A 308 -6.04 7.77 6.62
N ALA A 309 -6.66 7.17 5.59
CA ALA A 309 -6.08 6.02 4.89
C ALA A 309 -4.84 6.41 4.06
N ALA A 310 -4.79 7.63 3.51
CA ALA A 310 -3.59 8.16 2.87
C ALA A 310 -2.43 8.30 3.87
N LEU A 311 -2.70 8.86 5.05
CA LEU A 311 -1.73 8.97 6.13
C LEU A 311 -1.28 7.60 6.64
N TRP A 312 -2.20 6.63 6.75
CA TRP A 312 -1.87 5.25 7.06
C TRP A 312 -0.90 4.64 6.03
N ILE A 313 -1.12 4.85 4.72
CA ILE A 313 -0.21 4.34 3.67
C ILE A 313 1.21 4.87 3.89
N VAL A 314 1.36 6.16 4.22
CA VAL A 314 2.68 6.76 4.47
C VAL A 314 3.42 5.98 5.54
N ASP A 315 2.84 5.87 6.72
CA ASP A 315 3.52 5.23 7.85
C ASP A 315 3.66 3.71 7.68
N TYR A 316 2.62 3.04 7.16
CA TYR A 316 2.62 1.60 6.92
C TYR A 316 3.71 1.16 5.94
N VAL A 317 3.91 1.90 4.84
CA VAL A 317 5.00 1.61 3.89
C VAL A 317 6.36 1.77 4.57
N LEU A 318 6.59 2.87 5.29
CA LEU A 318 7.88 3.12 5.94
C LEU A 318 8.19 2.07 7.00
N GLN A 319 7.20 1.68 7.80
CA GLN A 319 7.31 0.63 8.81
C GLN A 319 7.58 -0.75 8.20
N ALA A 320 6.93 -1.10 7.08
CA ALA A 320 7.19 -2.36 6.40
C ALA A 320 8.60 -2.42 5.80
N VAL A 321 9.07 -1.32 5.18
CA VAL A 321 10.44 -1.23 4.65
C VAL A 321 11.47 -1.31 5.78
N LEU A 322 11.25 -0.62 6.90
CA LEU A 322 12.10 -0.73 8.10
C LEU A 322 12.17 -2.16 8.65
N LEU A 323 11.06 -2.88 8.62
CA LEU A 323 11.01 -4.27 9.07
C LEU A 323 11.79 -5.20 8.13
N GLY A 324 11.82 -4.89 6.83
CA GLY A 324 12.60 -5.63 5.83
C GLY A 324 11.81 -6.10 4.61
N TYR A 325 10.54 -5.69 4.47
CA TYR A 325 9.77 -5.89 3.24
C TYR A 325 10.27 -4.99 2.12
N GLU A 326 10.36 -5.52 0.91
CA GLU A 326 10.93 -4.76 -0.22
C GLU A 326 9.85 -4.12 -1.10
N ARG A 327 8.64 -4.69 -1.13
CA ARG A 327 7.52 -4.20 -1.95
C ARG A 327 6.19 -4.38 -1.23
N LEU A 328 5.30 -3.42 -1.43
CA LEU A 328 3.93 -3.42 -0.93
C LEU A 328 2.97 -3.19 -2.09
N TYR A 329 2.32 -4.25 -2.55
CA TYR A 329 1.41 -4.19 -3.69
C TYR A 329 -0.02 -3.87 -3.22
N PHE A 330 -0.39 -2.59 -3.30
CA PHE A 330 -1.71 -2.12 -2.87
C PHE A 330 -2.79 -2.54 -3.86
N HIS A 331 -3.78 -3.27 -3.37
CA HIS A 331 -4.77 -3.92 -4.22
C HIS A 331 -5.78 -2.93 -4.83
N GLN A 332 -5.93 -3.04 -6.15
CA GLN A 332 -6.83 -2.30 -7.00
C GLN A 332 -7.81 -3.29 -7.65
N GLY A 333 -9.09 -2.96 -7.57
CA GLY A 333 -10.16 -3.92 -7.88
C GLY A 333 -10.61 -4.68 -6.64
N GLY A 334 -11.84 -5.17 -6.70
CA GLY A 334 -12.51 -5.82 -5.56
C GLY A 334 -13.93 -5.30 -5.37
N TRP A 335 -14.78 -6.14 -4.79
CA TRP A 335 -16.20 -5.83 -4.59
C TRP A 335 -16.42 -5.00 -3.33
N SER A 336 -17.06 -3.83 -3.46
CA SER A 336 -17.68 -3.11 -2.34
C SER A 336 -19.20 -3.08 -2.48
N ARG A 337 -19.94 -3.32 -1.39
CA ARG A 337 -21.42 -3.21 -1.37
C ARG A 337 -21.94 -1.77 -1.38
N ARG A 338 -21.07 -0.74 -1.31
CA ARG A 338 -21.47 0.64 -0.96
C ARG A 338 -20.93 1.79 -1.82
N SER A 339 -20.29 1.55 -2.97
CA SER A 339 -19.85 2.69 -3.81
C SER A 339 -20.93 3.11 -4.81
N ARG A 340 -21.45 4.33 -4.65
CA ARG A 340 -22.30 5.02 -5.65
C ARG A 340 -21.54 6.09 -6.46
N SER A 341 -20.31 6.44 -6.07
CA SER A 341 -19.61 7.61 -6.62
C SER A 341 -18.47 7.32 -7.60
N MET A 342 -18.24 6.05 -7.96
CA MET A 342 -17.13 5.66 -8.85
C MET A 342 -17.60 4.77 -10.01
N VAL A 343 -18.91 4.65 -10.27
CA VAL A 343 -19.50 3.62 -11.14
C VAL A 343 -19.21 3.85 -12.62
N VAL A 344 -18.52 2.91 -13.27
CA VAL A 344 -18.50 2.81 -14.74
C VAL A 344 -19.91 2.48 -15.21
N ALA A 345 -20.58 3.40 -15.89
CA ALA A 345 -21.82 3.08 -16.60
C ALA A 345 -21.49 2.10 -17.74
N ASP A 346 -22.31 1.07 -17.89
CA ASP A 346 -22.34 0.13 -19.03
C ASP A 346 -21.23 -0.93 -19.15
N LYS A 347 -20.37 -1.15 -18.12
CA LYS A 347 -19.53 -2.38 -18.05
C LYS A 347 -19.70 -3.17 -16.75
N PRO A 348 -19.88 -4.51 -16.82
CA PRO A 348 -19.88 -5.37 -15.64
C PRO A 348 -18.47 -5.51 -15.04
N GLY A 349 -18.31 -5.13 -13.76
CA GLY A 349 -17.07 -5.40 -13.01
C GLY A 349 -16.89 -4.54 -11.75
N THR A 350 -15.80 -4.76 -11.03
CA THR A 350 -15.42 -4.06 -9.79
C THR A 350 -14.70 -2.72 -10.01
N ILE A 351 -14.35 -2.39 -11.27
CA ILE A 351 -13.67 -1.16 -11.63
C ILE A 351 -14.59 0.00 -11.27
N GLY A 352 -14.14 0.85 -10.34
CA GLY A 352 -14.96 1.94 -9.83
C GLY A 352 -16.01 1.53 -8.77
N ASN A 353 -15.97 0.31 -8.23
CA ASN A 353 -16.73 -0.08 -7.05
C ASN A 353 -15.81 -0.62 -5.94
N CYS A 354 -14.74 0.14 -5.69
CA CYS A 354 -13.65 -0.26 -4.81
C CYS A 354 -13.25 0.94 -3.94
N GLN A 355 -13.56 0.93 -2.64
CA GLN A 355 -13.36 2.10 -1.77
C GLN A 355 -11.90 2.30 -1.36
N TYR A 356 -11.07 1.27 -1.51
CA TYR A 356 -9.65 1.33 -1.23
C TYR A 356 -8.78 1.53 -2.48
N CYS A 357 -9.42 1.65 -3.64
CA CYS A 357 -8.72 1.91 -4.88
C CYS A 357 -8.19 3.34 -4.89
N TRP A 358 -6.99 3.48 -5.42
CA TRP A 358 -6.28 4.75 -5.47
C TRP A 358 -6.83 5.66 -6.56
N TRP A 359 -7.37 5.09 -7.63
CA TRP A 359 -8.06 5.82 -8.69
C TRP A 359 -9.16 4.96 -9.31
N GLY A 360 -10.10 5.63 -9.97
CA GLY A 360 -11.10 5.02 -10.81
C GLY A 360 -11.32 5.86 -12.07
N GLN A 361 -12.48 5.67 -12.72
CA GLN A 361 -12.81 6.41 -13.93
C GLN A 361 -12.97 7.92 -13.70
N TYR A 362 -13.46 8.31 -12.51
CA TYR A 362 -13.82 9.70 -12.23
C TYR A 362 -12.94 10.36 -11.18
N ASP A 363 -12.53 9.63 -10.14
CA ASP A 363 -11.82 10.23 -9.02
C ASP A 363 -10.43 9.62 -8.84
N THR A 364 -9.47 10.48 -8.49
CA THR A 364 -8.19 10.07 -7.91
C THR A 364 -8.34 10.14 -6.39
N GLY A 365 -8.48 8.98 -5.74
CA GLY A 365 -8.86 8.87 -4.33
C GLY A 365 -7.79 9.41 -3.37
N ALA A 366 -8.22 9.82 -2.18
CA ALA A 366 -7.33 10.34 -1.14
C ALA A 366 -6.13 9.41 -0.82
N PRO A 367 -6.27 8.06 -0.75
CA PRO A 367 -5.14 7.15 -0.54
C PRO A 367 -3.98 7.32 -1.50
N TYR A 368 -4.23 7.72 -2.74
CA TYR A 368 -3.20 7.92 -3.75
C TYR A 368 -2.19 9.01 -3.36
N TYR A 369 -2.64 10.04 -2.63
CA TYR A 369 -1.75 11.10 -2.13
C TYR A 369 -0.74 10.55 -1.11
N GLY A 370 -1.15 9.57 -0.29
CA GLY A 370 -0.27 8.88 0.64
C GLY A 370 0.74 8.00 -0.08
N ALA A 371 0.30 7.28 -1.11
CA ALA A 371 1.17 6.48 -1.96
C ALA A 371 2.23 7.32 -2.66
N TYR A 372 1.82 8.44 -3.28
CA TYR A 372 2.73 9.37 -3.95
C TYR A 372 3.70 10.05 -2.97
N PHE A 373 3.24 10.41 -1.77
CA PHE A 373 4.11 10.93 -0.71
C PHE A 373 5.16 9.90 -0.30
N ALA A 374 4.74 8.65 -0.02
CA ALA A 374 5.65 7.58 0.40
C ALA A 374 6.68 7.26 -0.70
N ALA A 375 6.25 7.20 -1.96
CA ALA A 375 7.14 7.05 -3.11
C ALA A 375 8.15 8.21 -3.20
N SER A 376 7.70 9.45 -3.04
CA SER A 376 8.56 10.64 -3.03
C SER A 376 9.56 10.63 -1.87
N ALA A 377 9.16 10.11 -0.70
CA ALA A 377 10.03 10.03 0.47
C ALA A 377 11.14 8.98 0.29
N LEU A 378 10.82 7.82 -0.29
CA LEU A 378 11.75 6.73 -0.55
C LEU A 378 12.61 6.93 -1.80
N GLY A 379 12.12 7.71 -2.78
CA GLY A 379 12.75 7.88 -4.09
C GLY A 379 14.20 8.36 -3.98
N GLY A 380 15.11 7.60 -4.61
CA GLY A 380 16.55 7.87 -4.63
C GLY A 380 17.29 7.64 -3.30
N MET A 381 16.63 7.15 -2.25
CA MET A 381 17.26 6.90 -0.94
C MET A 381 17.78 5.48 -0.83
N SER A 382 18.88 5.28 -0.10
CA SER A 382 19.49 3.95 0.10
C SER A 382 19.18 3.36 1.47
N THR A 383 18.91 4.21 2.46
CA THR A 383 18.63 3.78 3.83
C THR A 383 17.47 4.56 4.44
N ILE A 384 16.82 3.93 5.42
CA ILE A 384 15.79 4.51 6.28
C ILE A 384 16.11 4.18 7.75
N SER A 385 15.83 5.11 8.66
CA SER A 385 15.80 4.86 10.11
C SER A 385 14.57 5.50 10.75
N GLN A 386 14.03 4.85 11.79
CA GLN A 386 13.05 5.46 12.69
C GLN A 386 13.79 6.16 13.84
N LEU A 387 13.40 7.41 14.13
CA LEU A 387 14.05 8.25 15.15
C LEU A 387 13.26 8.30 16.46
N ASP A 388 11.94 8.10 16.40
CA ASP A 388 11.07 7.99 17.57
C ASP A 388 11.03 6.56 18.15
N ASP A 389 10.31 6.37 19.26
CA ASP A 389 10.21 5.09 19.96
C ASP A 389 9.02 4.20 19.53
N GLY A 390 8.21 4.67 18.58
CA GLY A 390 7.05 3.97 18.04
C GLY A 390 5.83 3.92 18.96
N THR A 391 5.83 4.63 20.09
CA THR A 391 4.75 4.54 21.09
C THR A 391 3.74 5.70 21.02
N GLY A 392 4.16 6.83 20.46
CA GLY A 392 3.39 8.06 20.39
C GLY A 392 2.50 8.19 19.14
N SER A 393 1.99 9.41 18.95
CA SER A 393 1.25 9.81 17.75
C SER A 393 2.14 10.49 16.68
N ILE A 394 3.44 10.63 16.97
CA ILE A 394 4.40 11.24 16.04
C ILE A 394 5.36 10.16 15.59
N GLY A 395 5.38 9.87 14.30
CA GLY A 395 6.43 9.08 13.65
C GLY A 395 7.46 10.01 13.01
N VAL A 396 8.75 9.71 13.17
CA VAL A 396 9.85 10.47 12.57
C VAL A 396 10.84 9.52 11.91
N TYR A 397 11.06 9.73 10.61
CA TYR A 397 11.90 8.87 9.77
C TYR A 397 12.99 9.67 9.10
N ALA A 398 14.24 9.24 9.20
CA ALA A 398 15.34 9.81 8.43
C ALA A 398 15.68 8.90 7.25
N PHE A 399 16.04 9.53 6.13
CA PHE A 399 16.45 8.88 4.89
C PHE A 399 17.76 9.49 4.43
N GLY A 400 18.61 8.67 3.81
CA GLY A 400 19.85 9.14 3.23
C GLY A 400 20.59 8.09 2.43
N ASP A 401 21.81 8.46 2.06
CA ASP A 401 22.82 7.47 1.70
C ASP A 401 23.30 6.72 2.96
N THR A 402 24.15 5.72 2.80
CA THR A 402 24.65 4.88 3.90
C THR A 402 25.32 5.70 5.02
N THR A 403 25.78 6.92 4.72
CA THR A 403 26.60 7.75 5.60
C THR A 403 25.92 9.04 6.06
N SER A 404 24.98 9.61 5.30
CA SER A 404 24.48 10.99 5.46
C SER A 404 22.97 11.10 5.20
N PRO A 405 22.15 11.28 6.26
CA PRO A 405 20.74 11.64 6.12
C PRO A 405 20.56 12.96 5.36
N SER A 406 19.67 12.98 4.38
CA SER A 406 19.38 14.16 3.55
C SER A 406 17.89 14.51 3.51
N ARG A 407 17.04 13.68 4.10
CA ARG A 407 15.59 13.83 4.09
C ARG A 407 14.98 13.26 5.36
N VAL A 408 13.92 13.89 5.84
CA VAL A 408 13.14 13.43 6.99
C VAL A 408 11.65 13.45 6.67
N VAL A 409 10.92 12.43 7.12
CA VAL A 409 9.46 12.45 7.20
C VAL A 409 9.05 12.65 8.65
N VAL A 410 8.13 13.59 8.89
CA VAL A 410 7.44 13.74 10.18
C VAL A 410 5.97 13.47 9.95
N TYR A 411 5.42 12.47 10.66
CA TYR A 411 4.03 12.06 10.56
C TYR A 411 3.29 12.32 11.87
N ASN A 412 2.12 12.96 11.82
CA ASN A 412 1.27 13.17 13.00
C ASN A 412 -0.07 12.42 12.85
N SER A 413 -0.20 11.29 13.55
CA SER A 413 -1.37 10.43 13.52
C SER A 413 -2.55 10.93 14.37
N ALA A 414 -2.42 12.06 15.08
CA ALA A 414 -3.51 12.58 15.89
C ALA A 414 -4.77 12.80 15.04
N TYR A 415 -5.88 12.20 15.47
CA TYR A 415 -7.11 12.16 14.68
C TYR A 415 -7.84 13.51 14.73
N PHE A 416 -8.10 14.08 13.56
CA PHE A 416 -8.67 15.42 13.43
C PHE A 416 -9.88 15.43 12.50
N THR A 417 -11.05 15.72 13.05
CA THR A 417 -12.33 15.71 12.32
C THR A 417 -13.16 16.98 12.49
N SER A 418 -12.83 17.84 13.46
CA SER A 418 -13.52 19.11 13.70
C SER A 418 -12.73 20.00 14.65
N GLY A 419 -13.12 21.27 14.76
CA GLY A 419 -12.54 22.24 15.69
C GLY A 419 -11.23 22.86 15.20
N ALA A 420 -10.49 23.47 16.11
CA ALA A 420 -9.16 24.02 15.83
C ALA A 420 -8.15 22.87 15.76
N ARG A 421 -7.40 22.80 14.65
CA ARG A 421 -6.34 21.79 14.48
C ARG A 421 -5.21 22.05 15.47
N SER A 422 -4.86 21.03 16.25
CA SER A 422 -3.68 21.06 17.10
C SER A 422 -2.41 20.87 16.26
N TYR A 423 -1.31 21.47 16.72
CA TYR A 423 0.00 21.35 16.09
C TYR A 423 1.01 20.85 17.11
N THR A 424 1.97 20.07 16.64
CA THR A 424 3.12 19.58 17.41
C THR A 424 4.39 20.11 16.76
N ASN A 425 5.29 20.64 17.60
CA ASN A 425 6.59 21.12 17.15
C ASN A 425 7.64 20.03 17.35
N ILE A 426 8.34 19.70 16.26
CA ILE A 426 9.38 18.70 16.22
C ILE A 426 10.68 19.40 15.89
N THR A 427 11.64 19.34 16.80
CA THR A 427 12.99 19.84 16.58
C THR A 427 13.85 18.72 16.00
N LEU A 428 14.47 18.97 14.85
CA LEU A 428 15.46 18.09 14.26
C LEU A 428 16.85 18.68 14.50
N THR A 429 17.80 17.86 14.93
CA THR A 429 19.21 18.22 15.15
C THR A 429 20.14 17.42 14.25
N ASP A 430 21.40 17.84 14.16
CA ASP A 430 22.45 17.22 13.33
C ASP A 430 22.11 17.23 11.83
N MET A 431 21.28 18.20 11.42
CA MET A 431 20.92 18.44 10.04
C MET A 431 22.11 19.00 9.27
N ILE A 432 22.31 18.50 8.05
CA ILE A 432 23.34 19.00 7.13
C ILE A 432 22.84 20.21 6.33
N GLY A 433 23.75 21.13 6.02
CA GLY A 433 23.46 22.32 5.22
C GLY A 433 23.04 23.54 6.02
N SER A 434 22.49 24.54 5.34
CA SER A 434 22.07 25.84 5.94
C SER A 434 20.56 26.05 5.95
N SER A 435 19.81 25.21 5.23
CA SER A 435 18.36 25.33 5.08
C SER A 435 17.75 24.01 4.68
N ALA A 436 16.45 23.85 4.91
CA ALA A 436 15.65 22.74 4.41
C ALA A 436 14.39 23.26 3.70
N THR A 437 13.88 22.46 2.76
CA THR A 437 12.56 22.64 2.15
C THR A 437 11.56 21.66 2.76
N VAL A 438 10.36 22.14 3.04
CA VAL A 438 9.26 21.31 3.57
C VAL A 438 8.13 21.25 2.55
N LYS A 439 7.69 20.02 2.24
CA LYS A 439 6.47 19.72 1.48
C LYS A 439 5.45 19.10 2.42
N ARG A 440 4.24 19.66 2.46
CA ARG A 440 3.18 19.25 3.39
C ARG A 440 2.15 18.37 2.69
N LEU A 441 1.81 17.23 3.31
CA LEU A 441 0.64 16.42 2.99
C LEU A 441 -0.47 16.75 3.99
N THR A 442 -1.57 17.33 3.51
CA THR A 442 -2.69 17.76 4.38
C THR A 442 -4.02 17.72 3.65
N ALA A 443 -5.12 17.68 4.40
CA ALA A 443 -6.49 17.79 3.94
C ALA A 443 -7.34 18.42 5.06
N PRO A 444 -8.59 18.85 4.81
CA PRO A 444 -9.44 19.45 5.84
C PRO A 444 -9.60 18.59 7.11
N TYR A 445 -9.74 17.27 6.98
CA TYR A 445 -9.95 16.31 8.07
C TYR A 445 -9.32 14.95 7.77
N SER A 446 -9.12 14.11 8.78
CA SER A 446 -8.79 12.69 8.58
C SER A 446 -9.84 11.98 7.73
N THR A 447 -11.12 12.35 7.87
CA THR A 447 -12.23 11.77 7.12
C THR A 447 -12.40 12.36 5.72
N SER A 448 -11.53 13.27 5.28
CA SER A 448 -11.66 13.96 3.99
C SER A 448 -11.65 12.99 2.81
N ARG A 449 -12.53 13.23 1.84
CA ARG A 449 -12.67 12.43 0.64
C ARG A 449 -12.76 13.30 -0.61
N VAL A 450 -12.08 12.87 -1.66
CA VAL A 450 -12.07 13.55 -2.97
C VAL A 450 -13.46 13.55 -3.61
N ASP A 451 -14.19 12.43 -3.54
CA ASP A 451 -15.57 12.32 -4.06
C ASP A 451 -16.60 13.17 -3.29
N GLN A 452 -16.16 13.89 -2.25
CA GLN A 452 -16.97 14.84 -1.49
C GLN A 452 -16.43 16.28 -1.60
N GLY A 453 -15.50 16.53 -2.53
CA GLY A 453 -14.86 17.84 -2.72
C GLY A 453 -13.89 18.24 -1.60
N GLN A 454 -13.53 17.31 -0.72
CA GLN A 454 -12.59 17.53 0.38
C GLN A 454 -11.21 17.01 -0.02
N ASN A 455 -10.61 17.68 -0.98
CA ASN A 455 -9.38 17.22 -1.63
C ASN A 455 -8.17 17.38 -0.69
N PRO A 456 -7.35 16.31 -0.51
CA PRO A 456 -6.01 16.45 0.03
C PRO A 456 -5.11 17.24 -0.91
N THR A 457 -3.99 17.72 -0.39
CA THR A 457 -2.89 18.28 -1.17
C THR A 457 -1.57 17.72 -0.70
N PHE A 458 -0.62 17.56 -1.61
CA PHE A 458 0.80 17.37 -1.30
C PHE A 458 1.61 18.50 -1.91
N ALA A 459 2.34 19.24 -1.08
CA ALA A 459 3.03 20.46 -1.50
C ALA A 459 2.09 21.46 -2.20
N GLY A 460 0.84 21.58 -1.74
CA GLY A 460 -0.17 22.45 -2.35
C GLY A 460 -0.72 21.97 -3.70
N GLN A 461 -0.28 20.81 -4.22
CA GLN A 461 -0.76 20.24 -5.47
C GLN A 461 -1.83 19.17 -5.25
N MET A 462 -2.70 19.03 -6.24
CA MET A 462 -3.74 18.01 -6.33
C MET A 462 -3.48 17.11 -7.53
N PHE A 463 -4.23 16.00 -7.61
CA PHE A 463 -4.31 15.17 -8.80
C PHE A 463 -5.69 15.32 -9.44
N ALA A 464 -5.70 15.69 -10.72
CA ALA A 464 -6.89 15.83 -11.51
C ALA A 464 -7.73 14.54 -11.48
N ASN A 465 -9.03 14.73 -11.32
CA ASN A 465 -10.01 13.68 -11.50
C ASN A 465 -9.96 13.13 -12.94
N ALA A 466 -10.23 11.83 -13.10
CA ALA A 466 -10.22 11.05 -14.34
C ALA A 466 -8.88 10.96 -15.12
N THR A 467 -7.93 11.87 -14.92
CA THR A 467 -6.67 11.91 -15.69
C THR A 467 -5.41 11.73 -14.84
N CYS A 468 -5.51 11.95 -13.52
CA CYS A 468 -4.36 11.89 -12.61
C CYS A 468 -3.24 12.90 -12.93
N ALA A 469 -3.50 13.91 -13.75
CA ALA A 469 -2.54 14.99 -13.99
C ALA A 469 -2.29 15.78 -12.70
N ILE A 470 -1.06 16.21 -12.46
CA ILE A 470 -0.75 17.06 -11.30
C ILE A 470 -1.31 18.47 -11.57
N GLU A 471 -2.12 18.98 -10.64
CA GLU A 471 -2.76 20.28 -10.71
C GLU A 471 -2.24 21.22 -9.60
N GLY A 472 -2.18 22.51 -9.92
CA GLY A 472 -1.72 23.55 -9.02
C GLY A 472 -0.20 23.73 -9.02
N THR A 473 0.23 24.78 -8.31
CA THR A 473 1.65 25.13 -8.17
C THR A 473 2.23 24.46 -6.95
N GLN A 474 3.42 23.85 -7.09
CA GLN A 474 4.13 23.30 -5.95
C GLN A 474 4.50 24.41 -4.95
N VAL A 475 4.14 24.20 -3.69
CA VAL A 475 4.44 25.06 -2.55
C VAL A 475 5.41 24.34 -1.63
N THR A 476 6.53 24.99 -1.34
CA THR A 476 7.55 24.53 -0.39
C THR A 476 7.79 25.59 0.67
N GLU A 477 7.88 25.18 1.94
CA GLU A 477 8.27 26.07 3.04
C GLU A 477 9.80 26.03 3.18
N GLU A 478 10.46 27.19 3.23
CA GLU A 478 11.91 27.29 3.46
C GLU A 478 12.17 27.49 4.96
N VAL A 479 13.04 26.67 5.54
CA VAL A 479 13.41 26.74 6.95
C VAL A 479 14.93 26.87 7.06
N HIS A 480 15.40 27.93 7.70
CA HIS A 480 16.83 28.12 7.98
C HIS A 480 17.26 27.24 9.15
N LEU A 481 18.46 26.67 9.04
CA LEU A 481 19.05 25.85 10.09
C LEU A 481 19.95 26.71 10.98
N GLU A 482 19.75 26.64 12.29
CA GLU A 482 20.60 27.28 13.29
C GLU A 482 21.45 26.21 13.98
N GLY A 483 22.77 26.24 13.76
CA GLY A 483 23.68 25.25 14.35
C GLY A 483 23.37 23.79 13.94
N GLY A 484 22.84 23.58 12.74
CA GLY A 484 22.42 22.25 12.27
C GLY A 484 21.10 21.77 12.89
N ALA A 485 20.27 22.69 13.43
CA ALA A 485 18.96 22.36 13.97
C ALA A 485 17.87 23.28 13.45
N ALA A 486 16.63 22.78 13.41
CA ALA A 486 15.43 23.56 13.14
C ALA A 486 14.19 22.90 13.74
N THR A 487 13.16 23.70 13.99
CA THR A 487 11.86 23.24 14.51
C THR A 487 10.79 23.31 13.43
N PHE A 488 10.06 22.20 13.26
CA PHE A 488 9.02 22.03 12.25
C PHE A 488 7.68 21.82 12.93
N SER A 489 6.64 22.51 12.44
CA SER A 489 5.29 22.39 12.99
C SER A 489 4.41 21.50 12.12
N VAL A 490 3.86 20.44 12.70
CA VAL A 490 3.00 19.46 12.04
C VAL A 490 1.64 19.41 12.72
N GLY A 491 0.57 19.63 11.94
CA GLY A 491 -0.80 19.57 12.44
C GLY A 491 -1.24 18.13 12.69
N ALA A 492 -2.23 17.94 13.56
CA ALA A 492 -2.93 16.66 13.70
C ALA A 492 -3.47 16.21 12.34
N SER A 493 -3.24 14.94 11.96
CA SER A 493 -3.53 14.40 10.64
C SER A 493 -2.85 15.20 9.52
N GLU A 494 -1.53 15.30 9.59
CA GLU A 494 -0.65 15.83 8.54
C GLU A 494 0.65 15.03 8.50
N ALA A 495 1.37 15.14 7.39
CA ALA A 495 2.75 14.68 7.27
C ALA A 495 3.62 15.74 6.55
N LEU A 496 4.90 15.79 6.92
CA LEU A 496 5.91 16.65 6.32
C LEU A 496 6.97 15.80 5.64
N LEU A 497 7.35 16.18 4.43
CA LEU A 497 8.57 15.73 3.77
C LEU A 497 9.58 16.89 3.80
N ILE A 498 10.65 16.72 4.57
CA ILE A 498 11.69 17.72 4.80
C ILE A 498 12.93 17.27 4.01
N GLU A 499 13.41 18.10 3.10
CA GLU A 499 14.59 17.83 2.26
C GLU A 499 15.68 18.85 2.58
N PHE A 500 16.88 18.37 2.89
CA PHE A 500 18.00 19.23 3.31
C PHE A 500 18.68 19.81 2.07
N LYS A 501 19.05 21.09 2.12
CA LYS A 501 19.82 21.72 1.06
C LYS A 501 21.30 21.72 1.41
N ALA A 502 22.10 21.05 0.60
CA ALA A 502 23.55 21.13 0.69
C ALA A 502 24.03 22.59 0.66
N HIS A 503 25.17 22.87 1.30
CA HIS A 503 25.83 24.17 1.19
C HIS A 503 26.10 24.45 -0.29
N LYS A 504 25.51 25.53 -0.83
CA LYS A 504 26.01 26.11 -2.08
C LYS A 504 27.32 26.80 -1.72
N TYR A 505 28.45 26.17 -2.08
CA TYR A 505 29.78 26.75 -1.96
C TYR A 505 29.94 27.95 -2.89
#